data_AF-A0A2W5Y6E0-F1
#
_entry.id   AF-A0A2W5Y6E0-F1
#
_cell.length_a   1.000
_cell.length_b   1.000
_cell.length_c   1.000
_cell.angle_alpha   90.00
_cell.angle_beta   90.00
_cell.angle_gamma   90.00
#
_symmetry.space_group_name_H-M   'P 1'
#
loop_
_entity.id
_entity.type
_entity.pdbx_description
1 polymer ?
#
loop_
_entity_poly.entity_id
_entity_poly.type
_entity_poly.pdbx_seq_one_letter_code
_entity_poly.pdbx_strand_id
1 'polypeptide(L)'
;MLSAPAVTLALALGLIDPRLVADGAREHRRPQPLHRPSPRPGRARTAGAGDTLRTPRQPARARIPGGRWCNPAPLFKSALSEIGAKHKLTSPRRPQTNGKAEAFIKTSLREWAYAQLYLSNQERVQALPLWLAYYNHHRTHTELKDQTPMAALVSNVSRKYN
;
A
#
# COMPACT_ATOMS: atom_id res chain seq x y z
N MET A 1 -30.53 -13.67 -2.86
CA MET A 1 -30.13 -15.03 -2.47
C MET A 1 -29.87 -15.80 -3.75
N LEU A 2 -28.61 -16.11 -4.07
CA LEU A 2 -28.29 -16.89 -5.26
C LEU A 2 -28.76 -18.35 -5.05
N SER A 3 -29.36 -18.96 -6.07
CA SER A 3 -29.80 -20.35 -6.00
C SER A 3 -28.61 -21.31 -5.92
N ALA A 4 -28.79 -22.49 -5.31
CA ALA A 4 -27.77 -23.53 -5.16
C ALA A 4 -26.88 -23.80 -6.40
N PRO A 5 -27.38 -23.84 -7.65
CA PRO A 5 -26.53 -24.07 -8.81
C PRO A 5 -25.54 -22.92 -9.11
N ALA A 6 -25.82 -21.69 -8.68
CA ALA A 6 -24.93 -20.55 -8.90
C ALA A 6 -23.69 -20.58 -7.99
N VAL A 7 -23.79 -21.19 -6.81
CA VAL A 7 -22.66 -21.36 -5.86
C VAL A 7 -21.68 -22.42 -6.38
N THR A 8 -22.18 -23.48 -7.00
CA THR A 8 -21.36 -24.55 -7.58
C THR A 8 -20.53 -24.08 -8.78
N LEU A 9 -21.10 -23.22 -9.63
CA LEU A 9 -20.37 -22.67 -10.79
C LEU A 9 -19.24 -21.72 -10.36
N ALA A 10 -19.45 -20.95 -9.27
CA ALA A 10 -18.44 -20.03 -8.74
C ALA A 10 -17.26 -20.73 -8.06
N LEU A 11 -17.48 -21.89 -7.42
CA LEU A 11 -16.42 -22.76 -6.88
C LEU A 11 -15.58 -23.40 -8.00
N ALA A 12 -16.22 -23.86 -9.08
CA ALA A 12 -15.53 -24.51 -10.21
C ALA A 12 -14.68 -23.54 -11.06
N LEU A 13 -15.05 -22.25 -11.08
CA LEU A 13 -14.31 -21.19 -11.77
C LEU A 13 -13.24 -20.50 -10.90
N GLY A 14 -13.00 -20.99 -9.68
CA GLY A 14 -11.99 -20.41 -8.76
C GLY A 14 -12.35 -19.00 -8.25
N LEU A 15 -13.62 -18.61 -8.34
CA LEU A 15 -14.12 -17.31 -7.87
C LEU A 15 -14.46 -17.32 -6.37
N ILE A 16 -14.50 -18.50 -5.74
CA ILE A 16 -14.82 -18.70 -4.32
C ILE A 16 -13.92 -19.80 -3.75
N ASP A 17 -13.24 -19.53 -2.63
CA ASP A 17 -12.39 -20.50 -1.92
C ASP A 17 -13.26 -21.50 -1.12
N PRO A 18 -13.08 -22.82 -1.29
CA PRO A 18 -13.90 -23.84 -0.61
C PRO A 18 -13.79 -23.82 0.93
N ARG A 19 -12.80 -23.14 1.51
CA ARG A 19 -12.68 -22.98 2.97
C ARG A 19 -13.65 -21.96 3.56
N LEU A 20 -14.24 -21.08 2.75
CA LEU A 20 -15.09 -19.99 3.24
C LEU A 20 -16.56 -20.40 3.49
N VAL A 21 -16.97 -21.61 3.09
CA VAL A 21 -18.33 -22.14 3.31
C VAL A 21 -18.44 -22.93 4.62
N ALA A 22 -17.32 -23.37 5.21
CA ALA A 22 -17.32 -24.27 6.36
C ALA A 22 -17.34 -23.58 7.74
N ASP A 23 -17.02 -22.30 7.85
CA ASP A 23 -16.90 -21.61 9.15
C ASP A 23 -18.15 -20.78 9.50
N GLY A 24 -19.30 -21.45 9.47
CA GLY A 24 -20.57 -20.93 9.95
C GLY A 24 -20.83 -21.26 11.43
N ALA A 25 -19.85 -21.09 12.34
CA ALA A 25 -20.09 -21.04 13.79
C ALA A 25 -18.80 -20.82 14.58
N ARG A 26 -18.54 -19.59 15.05
CA ARG A 26 -18.07 -19.34 16.44
C ARG A 26 -17.91 -17.85 16.76
N GLU A 27 -18.72 -17.45 17.74
CA GLU A 27 -18.46 -16.42 18.74
C GLU A 27 -18.23 -14.96 18.26
N HIS A 28 -19.29 -14.17 18.32
CA HIS A 28 -19.22 -12.72 18.46
C HIS A 28 -18.46 -12.34 19.75
N ARG A 29 -17.13 -12.25 19.68
CA ARG A 29 -16.35 -11.60 20.74
C ARG A 29 -16.59 -10.09 20.68
N ARG A 30 -17.22 -9.57 21.75
CA ARG A 30 -17.47 -8.15 22.01
C ARG A 30 -16.20 -7.30 21.84
N PRO A 31 -16.30 -6.03 21.41
CA PRO A 31 -15.16 -5.11 21.45
C PRO A 31 -14.74 -4.86 22.89
N GLN A 32 -13.45 -5.06 23.19
CA GLN A 32 -12.84 -4.72 24.47
C GLN A 32 -12.92 -3.21 24.72
N PRO A 33 -13.25 -2.74 25.94
CA PRO A 33 -13.27 -1.31 26.24
C PRO A 33 -11.85 -0.73 26.22
N LEU A 34 -11.75 0.50 25.70
CA LEU A 34 -10.51 1.27 25.59
C LEU A 34 -9.85 1.43 26.97
N HIS A 35 -8.66 0.86 27.17
CA HIS A 35 -7.89 0.98 28.40
C HIS A 35 -7.44 2.44 28.59
N ARG A 36 -7.87 3.12 29.67
CA ARG A 36 -7.34 4.45 30.03
C ARG A 36 -5.88 4.32 30.47
N PRO A 37 -4.97 5.21 30.04
CA PRO A 37 -3.60 5.19 30.52
C PRO A 37 -3.54 5.62 32.00
N SER A 38 -2.73 4.90 32.78
CA SER A 38 -2.45 5.16 34.20
C SER A 38 -1.80 6.56 34.40
N PRO A 39 -1.98 7.21 35.57
CA PRO A 39 -1.29 8.46 35.86
C PRO A 39 0.22 8.23 35.97
N ARG A 40 1.02 9.12 35.36
CA ARG A 40 2.48 9.09 35.49
C ARG A 40 2.88 9.43 36.93
N PRO A 41 3.84 8.73 37.55
CA PRO A 41 4.33 9.10 38.86
C PRO A 41 5.09 10.43 38.80
N GLY A 42 4.86 11.26 39.82
CA GLY A 42 5.45 12.58 39.98
C GLY A 42 6.98 12.54 40.11
N ARG A 43 7.62 13.56 39.54
CA ARG A 43 9.08 13.73 39.52
C ARG A 43 9.59 14.11 40.93
N ALA A 44 10.22 13.16 41.62
CA ALA A 44 10.96 13.46 42.84
C ALA A 44 12.17 14.37 42.51
N ARG A 45 12.31 15.47 43.27
CA ARG A 45 13.49 16.33 43.25
C ARG A 45 14.48 15.79 44.28
N THR A 46 15.65 15.35 43.83
CA THR A 46 16.82 15.15 44.71
C THR A 46 17.86 16.22 44.39
N ALA A 47 18.26 16.94 45.44
CA ALA A 47 19.36 17.89 45.46
C ALA A 47 20.71 17.19 45.28
N GLY A 48 21.67 17.91 44.71
CA GLY A 48 22.89 17.36 44.11
C GLY A 48 23.98 16.89 45.06
N ALA A 49 24.88 16.10 44.49
CA ALA A 49 26.27 15.91 44.89
C ALA A 49 27.05 15.66 43.60
N GLY A 50 28.09 16.46 43.35
CA GLY A 50 28.86 16.44 42.12
C GLY A 50 29.79 15.24 42.04
N ASP A 51 30.01 14.74 40.83
CA ASP A 51 31.29 14.15 40.46
C ASP A 51 31.50 14.21 38.94
N THR A 52 32.73 14.43 38.55
CA THR A 52 33.15 14.78 37.19
C THR A 52 33.09 13.59 36.24
N LEU A 53 31.99 13.43 35.52
CA LEU A 53 31.99 12.71 34.24
C LEU A 53 31.61 13.68 33.14
N ARG A 54 32.64 14.15 32.43
CA ARG A 54 32.51 14.90 31.19
C ARG A 54 31.81 14.00 30.17
N THR A 55 30.48 14.03 30.12
CA THR A 55 29.71 13.40 29.05
C THR A 55 30.31 13.84 27.72
N PRO A 56 30.71 12.92 26.82
CA PRO A 56 31.13 13.34 25.49
C PRO A 56 29.96 14.12 24.92
N ARG A 57 30.19 15.40 24.59
CA ARG A 57 29.22 16.21 23.85
C ARG A 57 28.80 15.34 22.67
N GLN A 58 27.50 15.04 22.59
CA GLN A 58 26.93 14.38 21.42
C GLN A 58 27.55 15.03 20.19
N PRO A 59 28.13 14.25 19.24
CA PRO A 59 28.64 14.85 18.03
C PRO A 59 27.48 15.65 17.44
N ALA A 60 27.72 16.95 17.20
CA ALA A 60 26.72 17.85 16.69
C ALA A 60 25.98 17.13 15.58
N ARG A 61 24.65 16.93 15.75
CA ARG A 61 23.81 16.26 14.76
C ARG A 61 24.22 16.79 13.41
N ALA A 62 24.79 15.92 12.56
CA ALA A 62 25.22 16.30 11.24
C ALA A 62 24.03 17.02 10.58
N ARG A 63 24.20 18.32 10.29
CA ARG A 63 23.19 19.11 9.59
C ARG A 63 23.03 18.43 8.24
N ILE A 64 22.00 17.61 8.10
CA ILE A 64 21.68 17.00 6.81
C ILE A 64 21.38 18.18 5.88
N PRO A 65 22.20 18.46 4.85
CA PRO A 65 21.88 19.52 3.91
C PRO A 65 20.51 19.18 3.32
N GLY A 66 19.56 20.09 3.48
CA GLY A 66 18.19 19.91 3.02
C GLY A 66 18.20 19.55 1.54
N GLY A 67 17.54 18.45 1.17
CA GLY A 67 17.32 18.08 -0.23
C GLY A 67 17.57 16.61 -0.59
N ARG A 68 18.06 15.78 0.32
CA ARG A 68 18.38 14.36 0.03
C ARG A 68 17.16 13.42 0.13
N TRP A 69 16.01 13.81 -0.42
CA TRP A 69 14.80 12.97 -0.44
C TRP A 69 14.34 12.58 -1.85
N CYS A 70 14.84 13.27 -2.89
CA CYS A 70 14.39 13.09 -4.26
C CYS A 70 15.48 12.60 -5.23
N ASN A 71 16.71 12.42 -4.76
CA ASN A 71 17.79 11.89 -5.60
C ASN A 71 17.77 10.37 -5.57
N PRO A 72 17.52 9.69 -6.71
CA PRO A 72 17.58 8.24 -6.75
C PRO A 72 19.01 7.75 -6.49
N ALA A 73 19.11 6.56 -5.89
CA ALA A 73 20.40 5.90 -5.66
C ALA A 73 21.20 5.75 -6.97
N PRO A 74 22.54 5.77 -6.93
CA PRO A 74 23.38 5.63 -8.13
C PRO A 74 23.07 4.37 -8.96
N LEU A 75 22.75 3.25 -8.30
CA LEU A 75 22.35 2.01 -8.95
C LEU A 75 21.07 2.18 -9.78
N PHE A 76 20.08 2.90 -9.27
CA PHE A 76 18.83 3.17 -9.98
C PHE A 76 19.05 4.06 -11.20
N LYS A 77 19.94 5.07 -11.11
CA LYS A 77 20.30 5.90 -12.27
C LYS A 77 20.97 5.08 -13.37
N SER A 78 21.84 4.14 -12.98
CA SER A 78 22.54 3.27 -13.93
C SER A 78 21.56 2.35 -14.65
N ALA A 79 20.65 1.70 -13.92
CA ALA A 79 19.59 0.87 -14.49
C ALA A 79 18.67 1.63 -15.46
N LEU A 80 18.31 2.89 -15.14
CA LEU A 80 17.52 3.73 -16.04
C LEU A 80 18.25 4.08 -17.34
N SER A 81 19.57 4.32 -17.25
CA SER A 81 20.39 4.59 -18.43
C SER A 81 20.48 3.37 -19.34
N GLU A 82 20.58 2.17 -18.77
CA GLU A 82 20.64 0.91 -19.51
C GLU A 82 19.36 0.65 -20.32
N ILE A 83 18.18 0.91 -19.74
CA ILE A 83 16.90 0.76 -20.43
C ILE A 83 16.52 1.99 -21.30
N GLY A 84 17.37 3.03 -21.35
CA GLY A 84 17.10 4.27 -22.07
C GLY A 84 15.92 5.09 -21.52
N ALA A 85 15.52 4.87 -20.26
CA ALA A 85 14.38 5.54 -19.65
C ALA A 85 14.78 6.82 -18.90
N LYS A 86 13.85 7.78 -18.84
CA LYS A 86 14.05 9.04 -18.10
C LYS A 86 13.28 9.01 -16.79
N HIS A 87 13.97 9.22 -15.67
CA HIS A 87 13.31 9.43 -14.38
C HIS A 87 12.57 10.77 -14.39
N LYS A 88 11.26 10.74 -14.16
CA LYS A 88 10.44 11.95 -13.95
C LYS A 88 9.94 11.97 -12.52
N LEU A 89 10.24 13.06 -11.82
CA LEU A 89 9.76 13.30 -10.47
C LEU A 89 8.48 14.14 -10.51
N THR A 90 7.60 13.90 -9.54
CA THR A 90 6.50 14.82 -9.25
C THR A 90 7.09 16.17 -8.85
N SER A 91 6.73 17.23 -9.57
CA SER A 91 7.20 18.58 -9.25
C SER A 91 6.73 18.97 -7.85
N PRO A 92 7.57 19.61 -7.02
CA PRO A 92 7.15 20.18 -5.76
C PRO A 92 5.88 21.04 -5.94
N ARG A 93 4.94 20.91 -5.00
CA ARG A 93 3.66 21.65 -4.97
C ARG A 93 2.71 21.36 -6.15
N ARG A 94 2.93 20.30 -6.93
CA ARG A 94 2.01 19.86 -7.99
C ARG A 94 1.55 18.40 -7.79
N PRO A 95 0.81 18.10 -6.71
CA PRO A 95 0.36 16.74 -6.41
C PRO A 95 -0.63 16.16 -7.44
N GLN A 96 -1.26 17.01 -8.25
CA GLN A 96 -2.30 16.61 -9.20
C GLN A 96 -1.78 15.61 -10.25
N THR A 97 -0.47 15.63 -10.56
CA THR A 97 0.11 14.68 -11.52
C THR A 97 0.23 13.26 -10.95
N ASN A 98 0.12 13.09 -9.64
CA ASN A 98 0.18 11.79 -8.96
C ASN A 98 -1.20 11.13 -8.78
N GLY A 99 -2.29 11.84 -9.10
CA GLY A 99 -3.65 11.40 -8.79
C GLY A 99 -4.00 10.00 -9.32
N LYS A 100 -3.50 9.63 -10.51
CA LYS A 100 -3.72 8.28 -11.07
C LYS A 100 -3.02 7.18 -10.26
N ALA A 101 -1.80 7.43 -9.81
CA ALA A 101 -1.06 6.48 -8.99
C ALA A 101 -1.69 6.36 -7.60
N GLU A 102 -2.12 7.49 -7.02
CA GLU A 102 -2.84 7.51 -5.74
C GLU A 102 -4.17 6.77 -5.81
N ALA A 103 -4.95 6.99 -6.88
CA ALA A 103 -6.21 6.28 -7.12
C ALA A 103 -5.97 4.77 -7.25
N PHE A 104 -4.96 4.35 -8.01
CA PHE A 104 -4.56 2.94 -8.11
C PHE A 104 -4.18 2.35 -6.74
N ILE A 105 -3.29 3.01 -5.99
CA ILE A 105 -2.83 2.53 -4.67
C ILE A 105 -4.02 2.42 -3.71
N LYS A 106 -4.85 3.46 -3.60
CA LYS A 106 -6.04 3.46 -2.74
C LYS A 106 -6.98 2.29 -3.06
N THR A 107 -7.14 2.01 -4.34
CA THR A 107 -8.00 0.93 -4.84
C THR A 107 -7.40 -0.44 -4.54
N SER A 108 -6.09 -0.63 -4.77
CA SER A 108 -5.37 -1.86 -4.43
C SER A 108 -5.41 -2.17 -2.93
N LEU A 109 -5.32 -1.14 -2.09
CA LEU A 109 -5.42 -1.34 -0.65
C LEU A 109 -6.82 -1.81 -0.26
N ARG A 110 -7.86 -1.19 -0.82
CA ARG A 110 -9.25 -1.53 -0.50
C ARG A 110 -9.64 -2.92 -0.97
N GLU A 111 -9.24 -3.30 -2.18
CA GLU A 111 -9.78 -4.48 -2.86
C GLU A 111 -8.85 -5.68 -2.88
N TRP A 112 -7.56 -5.47 -2.64
CA TRP A 112 -6.59 -6.55 -2.54
C TRP A 112 -6.04 -6.65 -1.12
N ALA A 113 -5.41 -5.59 -0.61
CA ALA A 113 -4.66 -5.70 0.65
C ALA A 113 -5.58 -5.90 1.88
N TYR A 114 -6.77 -5.30 1.87
CA TYR A 114 -7.71 -5.30 3.00
C TYR A 114 -9.08 -5.88 2.66
N ALA A 115 -9.28 -6.44 1.46
CA ALA A 115 -10.55 -7.07 1.11
C ALA A 115 -10.80 -8.39 1.84
N GLN A 116 -9.73 -9.08 2.25
CA GLN A 116 -9.78 -10.35 2.95
C GLN A 116 -8.68 -10.43 4.02
N LEU A 117 -8.87 -11.33 4.98
CA LEU A 117 -7.87 -11.63 6.00
C LEU A 117 -6.85 -12.60 5.41
N TYR A 118 -5.60 -12.15 5.30
CA TYR A 118 -4.48 -13.02 4.95
C TYR A 118 -3.79 -13.52 6.21
N LEU A 119 -3.46 -14.81 6.24
CA LEU A 119 -2.72 -15.42 7.34
C LEU A 119 -1.22 -15.13 7.24
N SER A 120 -0.73 -14.83 6.04
CA SER A 120 0.68 -14.47 5.80
C SER A 120 0.85 -13.42 4.70
N ASN A 121 2.01 -12.75 4.70
CA ASN A 121 2.36 -11.86 3.59
C ASN A 121 2.52 -12.60 2.26
N GLN A 122 2.98 -13.85 2.29
CA GLN A 122 3.19 -14.65 1.09
C GLN A 122 1.88 -14.94 0.36
N GLU A 123 0.84 -15.27 1.11
CA GLU A 123 -0.52 -15.47 0.59
C GLU A 123 -1.04 -14.20 -0.09
N ARG A 124 -0.83 -13.03 0.53
CA ARG A 124 -1.17 -11.74 -0.06
C ARG A 124 -0.42 -11.47 -1.37
N VAL A 125 0.87 -11.82 -1.44
CA VAL A 125 1.67 -11.69 -2.66
C VAL A 125 1.18 -12.65 -3.75
N GLN A 126 0.75 -13.87 -3.40
CA GLN A 126 0.20 -14.83 -4.35
C GLN A 126 -1.16 -14.41 -4.91
N ALA A 127 -1.97 -13.68 -4.14
CA ALA A 127 -3.25 -13.15 -4.61
C ALA A 127 -3.10 -11.92 -5.52
N LEU A 128 -1.96 -11.20 -5.46
CA LEU A 128 -1.75 -9.95 -6.19
C LEU A 128 -1.85 -10.08 -7.72
N PRO A 129 -1.25 -11.08 -8.39
CA PRO A 129 -1.34 -11.24 -9.84
C PRO A 129 -2.77 -11.39 -10.35
N LEU A 130 -3.61 -12.16 -9.64
CA LEU A 130 -5.01 -12.35 -10.00
C LEU A 130 -5.79 -11.04 -9.90
N TRP A 131 -5.60 -10.30 -8.80
CA TRP A 131 -6.24 -9.00 -8.63
C TRP A 131 -5.77 -7.98 -9.69
N LEU A 132 -4.48 -7.97 -10.05
CA LEU A 132 -3.94 -7.11 -11.11
C LEU A 132 -4.55 -7.45 -12.48
N ALA A 133 -4.70 -8.73 -12.81
CA ALA A 133 -5.32 -9.16 -14.06
C ALA A 133 -6.79 -8.71 -14.13
N TYR A 134 -7.52 -8.84 -13.03
CA TYR A 134 -8.88 -8.32 -12.92
C TYR A 134 -8.91 -6.79 -13.10
N TYR A 135 -8.08 -6.05 -12.37
CA TYR A 135 -8.01 -4.59 -12.45
C TYR A 135 -7.70 -4.09 -13.86
N ASN A 136 -6.73 -4.70 -14.54
CA ASN A 136 -6.27 -4.24 -15.85
C ASN A 136 -7.22 -4.61 -17.00
N HIS A 137 -7.88 -5.77 -16.93
CA HIS A 137 -8.61 -6.34 -18.07
C HIS A 137 -10.13 -6.39 -17.91
N HIS A 138 -10.65 -6.35 -16.69
CA HIS A 138 -12.09 -6.59 -16.43
C HIS A 138 -12.76 -5.41 -15.76
N ARG A 139 -12.03 -4.68 -14.91
CA ARG A 139 -12.59 -3.52 -14.23
C ARG A 139 -12.73 -2.34 -15.18
N THR A 140 -13.95 -1.84 -15.31
CA THR A 140 -14.24 -0.58 -15.99
C THR A 140 -14.08 0.60 -15.03
N HIS A 141 -13.60 1.73 -15.55
CA HIS A 141 -13.40 2.95 -14.78
C HIS A 141 -14.18 4.10 -15.43
N THR A 142 -15.01 4.77 -14.65
CA THR A 142 -15.80 5.94 -15.10
C THR A 142 -14.90 7.07 -15.62
N GLU A 143 -13.78 7.32 -14.93
CA GLU A 143 -12.76 8.31 -15.37
C GLU A 143 -12.11 7.95 -16.72
N LEU A 144 -12.21 6.69 -17.15
CA LEU A 144 -11.71 6.19 -18.43
C LEU A 144 -12.83 5.96 -19.46
N LYS A 145 -13.98 6.65 -19.32
CA LYS A 145 -15.15 6.46 -20.19
C LYS A 145 -15.66 5.01 -20.18
N ASP A 146 -15.71 4.43 -18.99
CA ASP A 146 -16.13 3.05 -18.73
C ASP A 146 -15.27 1.99 -19.44
N GLN A 147 -14.04 2.36 -19.80
CA GLN A 147 -13.06 1.42 -20.34
C GLN A 147 -12.19 0.80 -19.24
N THR A 148 -11.60 -0.34 -19.57
CA THR A 148 -10.58 -0.97 -18.74
C THR A 148 -9.24 -0.26 -18.92
N PRO A 149 -8.33 -0.32 -17.93
CA PRO A 149 -7.01 0.31 -18.04
C PRO A 149 -6.23 -0.16 -19.27
N MET A 150 -6.30 -1.45 -19.62
CA MET A 150 -5.63 -2.00 -20.80
C MET A 150 -6.24 -1.47 -22.11
N ALA A 151 -7.57 -1.40 -22.21
CA ALA A 151 -8.23 -0.84 -23.39
C ALA A 151 -7.87 0.65 -23.59
N ALA A 152 -7.89 1.41 -22.50
CA ALA A 152 -7.48 2.81 -22.50
C ALA A 152 -6.00 2.96 -22.91
N LEU A 153 -5.11 2.08 -22.43
CA LEU A 153 -3.70 2.09 -22.81
C LEU A 153 -3.52 1.88 -24.32
N VAL A 154 -4.14 0.85 -24.89
CA VAL A 154 -4.06 0.56 -26.34
C VAL A 154 -4.54 1.75 -27.16
N SER A 155 -5.66 2.37 -26.77
CA SER A 155 -6.18 3.55 -27.47
C SER A 155 -5.23 4.75 -27.41
N ASN A 156 -4.59 4.99 -26.26
CA ASN A 156 -3.68 6.11 -26.05
C ASN A 156 -2.35 5.92 -26.78
N VAL A 157 -1.85 4.68 -26.80
CA VAL A 157 -0.65 4.31 -27.56
C VAL A 157 -0.93 4.47 -29.04
N SER A 158 -2.00 3.87 -29.55
CA SER A 158 -2.40 3.96 -30.97
C SER A 158 -2.51 5.43 -31.43
N ARG A 159 -3.18 6.29 -30.65
CA ARG A 159 -3.28 7.73 -30.97
C ARG A 159 -1.94 8.46 -31.05
N LYS A 160 -0.92 8.02 -30.30
CA LYS A 160 0.37 8.72 -30.24
C LYS A 160 1.27 8.40 -31.45
N TYR A 161 1.07 7.24 -32.06
CA TYR A 161 1.92 6.73 -33.14
C TYR A 161 1.23 6.71 -34.52
N ASN A 162 -0.07 7.03 -34.56
CA ASN A 162 -0.81 7.39 -35.78
C ASN A 162 -0.83 8.91 -35.94
#